data_AF-A0A822IPJ7-F1
#
_entry.id   AF-A0A822IPJ7-F1
#
_cell.length_a   1.000
_cell.length_b   1.000
_cell.length_c   1.000
_cell.angle_alpha   90.00
_cell.angle_beta   90.00
_cell.angle_gamma   90.00
#
_symmetry.space_group_name_H-M   'P 1'
#
loop_
_entity.id
_entity.type
_entity.pdbx_description
1 polymer ?
#
loop_
_entity_poly.entity_id
_entity_poly.type
_entity_poly.pdbx_seq_one_letter_code
_entity_poly.pdbx_strand_id
1 'polypeptide(L)'
;MNIKVITIALVSIIIVALAGCLDNGDISTAIEKWNKVADKTQEIRSLEEQFDKAVTADNLLIDSELAKDTPNFEKILPILEKWQKTLDEERKLLDEESSLISDFAGATVNLDGDAKRYGDSTLKNIRESHRYQTSSIDNFNRGIESLRTCLKVLDKTSCVQSEQYLKSVDSDTTKSESFTNNANDAMKKLEALQ
;
A
#
# COMPACT_ATOMS: atom_id res chain seq x y z
N MET A 1 -8.89 -14.64 15.17
CA MET A 1 -9.64 -13.74 16.06
C MET A 1 -8.66 -13.05 17.01
N ASN A 2 -8.28 -11.81 16.68
CA ASN A 2 -7.67 -10.86 17.61
C ASN A 2 -8.08 -9.47 17.13
N ILE A 3 -9.04 -8.89 17.84
CA ILE A 3 -9.47 -7.49 17.75
C ILE A 3 -8.56 -6.70 18.69
N LYS A 4 -7.94 -5.61 18.20
CA LYS A 4 -7.31 -4.46 18.91
C LYS A 4 -6.26 -3.87 17.93
N VAL A 5 -6.23 -2.59 17.54
CA VAL A 5 -6.66 -1.33 18.15
C VAL A 5 -6.90 -0.30 17.02
N ILE A 6 -8.09 0.30 16.96
CA ILE A 6 -8.30 1.57 16.27
C ILE A 6 -7.60 2.64 17.10
N THR A 7 -6.46 3.14 16.64
CA THR A 7 -5.89 4.39 17.16
C THR A 7 -5.93 5.41 16.04
N ILE A 8 -7.04 6.15 15.95
CA ILE A 8 -7.13 7.36 15.15
C ILE A 8 -6.19 8.37 15.80
N ALA A 9 -4.97 8.47 15.30
CA ALA A 9 -4.05 9.55 15.67
C ALA A 9 -4.45 10.80 14.86
N LEU A 10 -5.33 11.60 15.46
CA LEU A 10 -5.66 12.96 15.02
C LEU A 10 -4.38 13.81 15.10
N VAL A 11 -3.75 14.10 13.96
CA VAL A 11 -2.58 14.98 13.90
C VAL A 11 -3.04 16.40 14.17
N SER A 12 -2.69 16.91 15.35
CA SER A 12 -2.95 18.30 15.76
C SER A 12 -1.83 19.20 15.23
N ILE A 13 -2.21 20.25 14.51
CA ILE A 13 -1.33 21.32 14.02
C ILE A 13 -0.75 22.08 15.22
N ILE A 14 0.58 22.07 15.38
CA ILE A 14 1.29 22.96 16.29
C ILE A 14 2.25 23.82 15.47
N ILE A 15 1.94 25.11 15.40
CA ILE A 15 2.85 26.17 14.94
C ILE A 15 3.66 26.61 16.16
N VAL A 16 4.98 26.37 16.16
CA VAL A 16 5.92 27.12 17.00
C VAL A 16 7.12 27.49 16.18
N ALA A 17 7.38 28.79 16.14
CA ALA A 17 8.40 29.43 15.35
C ALA A 17 9.77 29.49 16.08
N LEU A 18 10.82 29.59 15.24
CA LEU A 18 12.15 30.17 15.45
C LEU A 18 13.25 29.31 16.11
N ALA A 19 14.24 28.90 15.31
CA ALA A 19 15.65 29.29 15.51
C ALA A 19 16.55 28.91 14.31
N GLY A 20 17.15 29.91 13.66
CA GLY A 20 18.36 29.79 12.84
C GLY A 20 18.15 29.52 11.35
N CYS A 21 18.16 30.58 10.53
CA CYS A 21 18.22 30.47 9.06
C CYS A 21 19.59 29.89 8.64
N LEU A 22 19.69 28.56 8.61
CA LEU A 22 20.46 27.87 7.59
C LEU A 22 19.59 27.83 6.34
N ASP A 23 20.15 28.26 5.20
CA ASP A 23 19.47 28.24 3.91
C ASP A 23 19.32 26.78 3.46
N ASN A 24 18.35 26.07 4.05
CA ASN A 24 18.21 24.61 3.97
C ASN A 24 17.64 24.11 2.61
N GLY A 25 17.71 24.96 1.57
CA GLY A 25 16.96 24.82 0.33
C GLY A 25 15.45 25.05 0.50
N ASP A 26 14.70 24.84 -0.58
CA ASP A 26 13.24 25.04 -0.61
C ASP A 26 12.49 23.86 0.04
N ILE A 27 12.58 23.77 1.37
CA ILE A 27 11.86 22.78 2.19
C ILE A 27 10.35 22.82 1.93
N SER A 28 9.80 24.02 1.71
CA SER A 28 8.36 24.23 1.49
C SER A 28 7.85 23.49 0.26
N THR A 29 8.58 23.58 -0.86
CA THR A 29 8.23 22.83 -2.08
C THR A 29 8.34 21.32 -1.87
N ALA A 30 9.36 20.84 -1.14
CA ALA A 30 9.49 19.42 -0.84
C ALA A 30 8.31 18.89 0.00
N ILE A 31 7.88 19.64 1.02
CA ILE A 31 6.71 19.29 1.83
C ILE A 31 5.41 19.32 1.00
N GLU A 32 5.22 20.32 0.14
CA GLU A 32 4.03 20.38 -0.73
C GLU A 32 3.94 19.15 -1.65
N LYS A 33 5.07 18.73 -2.24
CA LYS A 33 5.12 17.53 -3.08
C LYS A 33 4.92 16.26 -2.27
N TRP A 34 5.48 16.18 -1.06
CA TRP A 34 5.22 15.06 -0.15
C TRP A 34 3.74 14.91 0.21
N ASN A 35 3.05 16.01 0.51
CA ASN A 35 1.64 15.96 0.87
C ASN A 35 0.79 15.31 -0.22
N LYS A 36 1.12 15.55 -1.51
CA LYS A 36 0.44 14.88 -2.63
C LYS A 36 0.70 13.37 -2.64
N VAL A 37 1.93 12.94 -2.32
CA VAL A 37 2.25 11.51 -2.15
C VAL A 37 1.45 10.93 -1.00
N ALA A 38 1.46 11.57 0.18
CA ALA A 38 0.74 11.12 1.36
C ALA A 38 -0.78 11.02 1.14
N ASP A 39 -1.38 11.99 0.45
CA ASP A 39 -2.80 11.97 0.07
C ASP A 39 -3.12 10.77 -0.81
N LYS A 40 -2.26 10.48 -1.82
CA LYS A 40 -2.43 9.32 -2.70
C LYS A 40 -2.23 8.00 -1.97
N THR A 41 -1.23 7.91 -1.07
CA THR A 41 -1.04 6.74 -0.20
C THR A 41 -2.28 6.49 0.67
N GLN A 42 -2.94 7.55 1.17
CA GLN A 42 -4.15 7.41 1.97
C GLN A 42 -5.37 6.97 1.13
N GLU A 43 -5.46 7.44 -0.13
CA GLU A 43 -6.47 6.96 -1.09
C GLU A 43 -6.32 5.45 -1.36
N ILE A 44 -5.09 5.00 -1.60
CA ILE A 44 -4.77 3.57 -1.79
C ILE A 44 -5.18 2.76 -0.55
N ARG A 45 -4.80 3.19 0.65
CA ARG A 45 -5.18 2.50 1.91
C ARG A 45 -6.69 2.39 2.11
N SER A 46 -7.43 3.45 1.76
CA SER A 46 -8.89 3.41 1.83
C SER A 46 -9.50 2.36 0.89
N LEU A 47 -8.90 2.17 -0.29
CA LEU A 47 -9.30 1.12 -1.22
C LEU A 47 -8.90 -0.27 -0.70
N GLU A 48 -7.68 -0.45 -0.20
CA GLU A 48 -7.18 -1.69 0.42
C GLU A 48 -8.08 -2.13 1.59
N GLU A 49 -8.48 -1.21 2.48
CA GLU A 49 -9.37 -1.51 3.60
C GLU A 49 -10.78 -1.95 3.15
N GLN A 50 -11.30 -1.36 2.08
CA GLN A 50 -12.58 -1.78 1.49
C GLN A 50 -12.45 -3.14 0.81
N PHE A 51 -11.33 -3.37 0.14
CA PHE A 51 -11.03 -4.62 -0.51
C PHE A 51 -10.89 -5.77 0.48
N ASP A 52 -10.14 -5.60 1.58
CA ASP A 52 -10.00 -6.61 2.65
C ASP A 52 -11.34 -7.01 3.28
N LYS A 53 -12.22 -6.03 3.53
CA LYS A 53 -13.59 -6.29 3.99
C LYS A 53 -14.39 -7.10 2.97
N ALA A 54 -14.26 -6.76 1.69
CA ALA A 54 -14.93 -7.48 0.61
C ALA A 54 -14.40 -8.92 0.49
N VAL A 55 -13.07 -9.12 0.50
CA VAL A 55 -12.43 -10.44 0.46
C VAL A 55 -12.86 -11.29 1.64
N THR A 56 -12.89 -10.73 2.86
CA THR A 56 -13.35 -11.45 4.05
C THR A 56 -14.81 -11.92 3.92
N ALA A 57 -15.71 -11.05 3.45
CA ALA A 57 -17.11 -11.41 3.25
C ALA A 57 -17.30 -12.44 2.12
N ASP A 58 -16.58 -12.24 1.01
CA ASP A 58 -16.61 -13.10 -0.17
C ASP A 58 -16.02 -14.49 0.14
N ASN A 59 -14.98 -14.58 0.99
CA ASN A 59 -14.41 -15.85 1.46
C ASN A 59 -15.42 -16.73 2.19
N LEU A 60 -16.34 -16.15 2.97
CA LEU A 60 -17.41 -16.93 3.62
C LEU A 60 -18.33 -17.62 2.59
N LEU A 61 -18.56 -16.97 1.45
CA LEU A 61 -19.33 -17.54 0.34
C LEU A 61 -18.54 -18.61 -0.40
N ILE A 62 -17.26 -18.34 -0.67
CA ILE A 62 -16.34 -19.29 -1.31
C ILE A 62 -16.22 -20.56 -0.47
N ASP A 63 -15.90 -20.44 0.81
CA ASP A 63 -15.74 -21.59 1.72
C ASP A 63 -17.03 -22.42 1.81
N SER A 64 -18.19 -21.75 1.90
CA SER A 64 -19.51 -22.40 1.91
C SER A 64 -19.80 -23.17 0.62
N GLU A 65 -19.34 -22.67 -0.53
CA GLU A 65 -19.50 -23.34 -1.82
C GLU A 65 -18.52 -24.50 -1.98
N LEU A 66 -17.27 -24.33 -1.54
CA LEU A 66 -16.24 -25.37 -1.57
C LEU A 66 -16.50 -26.53 -0.61
N ALA A 67 -17.24 -26.30 0.47
CA ALA A 67 -17.61 -27.34 1.44
C ALA A 67 -18.70 -28.31 0.94
N LYS A 68 -19.30 -28.08 -0.23
CA LYS A 68 -20.35 -28.93 -0.78
C LYS A 68 -19.76 -30.15 -1.51
N ASP A 69 -20.53 -31.23 -1.56
CA ASP A 69 -20.17 -32.44 -2.34
C ASP A 69 -19.93 -32.14 -3.82
N THR A 70 -20.67 -31.16 -4.36
CA THR A 70 -20.49 -30.65 -5.73
C THR A 70 -20.42 -29.11 -5.70
N PRO A 71 -19.21 -28.53 -5.59
CA PRO A 71 -19.03 -27.08 -5.59
C PRO A 71 -19.52 -26.44 -6.89
N ASN A 72 -20.24 -25.32 -6.79
CA ASN A 72 -20.64 -24.52 -7.95
C ASN A 72 -19.62 -23.41 -8.24
N PHE A 73 -18.62 -23.71 -9.07
CA PHE A 73 -17.57 -22.77 -9.42
C PHE A 73 -18.06 -21.52 -10.19
N GLU A 74 -19.20 -21.59 -10.87
CA GLU A 74 -19.82 -20.43 -11.54
C GLU A 74 -20.22 -19.33 -10.55
N LYS A 75 -20.36 -19.65 -9.25
CA LYS A 75 -20.58 -18.65 -8.19
C LYS A 75 -19.29 -18.01 -7.68
N ILE A 76 -18.16 -18.69 -7.85
CA ILE A 76 -16.85 -18.23 -7.36
C ILE A 76 -16.15 -17.36 -8.41
N LEU A 77 -16.26 -17.71 -9.69
CA LEU A 77 -15.58 -16.96 -10.76
C LEU A 77 -15.89 -15.45 -10.78
N PRO A 78 -17.16 -15.00 -10.65
CA PRO A 78 -17.47 -13.56 -10.62
C PRO A 78 -16.87 -12.83 -9.42
N ILE A 79 -16.69 -13.51 -8.29
CA ILE A 79 -16.03 -12.95 -7.10
C ILE A 79 -14.55 -12.69 -7.41
N LEU A 80 -13.87 -13.66 -8.01
CA LEU A 80 -12.46 -13.53 -8.40
C LEU A 80 -12.26 -12.42 -9.46
N GLU A 81 -13.20 -12.26 -10.39
CA GLU A 81 -13.20 -11.15 -11.35
C GLU A 81 -13.38 -9.79 -10.68
N LYS A 82 -14.31 -9.69 -9.72
CA LYS A 82 -14.51 -8.49 -8.91
C LYS A 82 -13.23 -8.11 -8.16
N TRP A 83 -12.54 -9.09 -7.56
CA TRP A 83 -11.28 -8.83 -6.85
C TRP A 83 -10.18 -8.32 -7.78
N GLN A 84 -10.02 -8.94 -8.96
CA GLN A 84 -9.05 -8.45 -9.95
C GLN A 84 -9.33 -7.02 -10.39
N LYS A 85 -10.60 -6.66 -10.59
CA LYS A 85 -10.97 -5.30 -10.97
C LYS A 85 -10.56 -4.28 -9.89
N THR A 86 -10.73 -4.61 -8.61
CA THR A 86 -10.28 -3.74 -7.52
C THR A 86 -8.76 -3.62 -7.49
N LEU A 87 -8.02 -4.71 -7.72
CA LEU A 87 -6.55 -4.67 -7.84
C LEU A 87 -6.07 -3.85 -9.05
N ASP A 88 -6.80 -3.87 -10.17
CA ASP A 88 -6.50 -3.03 -11.33
C ASP A 88 -6.73 -1.54 -11.03
N GLU A 89 -7.72 -1.22 -10.19
CA GLU A 89 -7.95 0.14 -9.69
C GLU A 89 -6.83 0.58 -8.74
N GLU A 90 -6.43 -0.27 -7.81
CA GLU A 90 -5.29 -0.04 -6.91
C GLU A 90 -3.99 0.18 -7.69
N ARG A 91 -3.76 -0.62 -8.74
CA ARG A 91 -2.56 -0.50 -9.59
C ARG A 91 -2.49 0.85 -10.29
N LYS A 92 -3.61 1.39 -10.76
CA LYS A 92 -3.66 2.73 -11.37
C LYS A 92 -3.30 3.82 -10.36
N LEU A 93 -3.81 3.71 -9.13
CA LEU A 93 -3.47 4.66 -8.06
C LEU A 93 -1.99 4.59 -7.69
N LEU A 94 -1.40 3.39 -7.67
CA LEU A 94 0.05 3.24 -7.50
C LEU A 94 0.84 3.88 -8.65
N ASP A 95 0.44 3.67 -9.90
CA ASP A 95 1.13 4.31 -11.04
C ASP A 95 1.09 5.85 -10.94
N GLU A 96 -0.03 6.42 -10.47
CA GLU A 96 -0.13 7.85 -10.14
C GLU A 96 0.80 8.25 -8.98
N GLU A 97 0.84 7.47 -7.91
CA GLU A 97 1.73 7.68 -6.77
C GLU A 97 3.20 7.68 -7.18
N SER A 98 3.61 6.79 -8.09
CA SER A 98 4.98 6.72 -8.63
C SER A 98 5.41 8.02 -9.31
N SER A 99 4.48 8.66 -10.03
CA SER A 99 4.69 9.99 -10.61
C SER A 99 4.89 11.04 -9.53
N LEU A 100 4.06 11.03 -8.49
CA LEU A 100 4.15 11.96 -7.35
C LEU A 100 5.44 11.76 -6.54
N ILE A 101 5.90 10.52 -6.37
CA ILE A 101 7.21 10.20 -5.75
C ILE A 101 8.35 10.78 -6.58
N SER A 102 8.23 10.77 -7.91
CA SER A 102 9.22 11.36 -8.82
C SER A 102 9.25 12.89 -8.72
N ASP A 103 8.08 13.52 -8.63
CA ASP A 103 7.92 14.94 -8.36
C ASP A 103 8.57 15.34 -7.02
N PHE A 104 8.30 14.57 -5.97
CA PHE A 104 8.92 14.75 -4.66
C PHE A 104 10.44 14.59 -4.74
N ALA A 105 10.93 13.56 -5.45
CA ALA A 105 12.37 13.37 -5.67
C ALA A 105 13.01 14.61 -6.32
N GLY A 106 12.37 15.20 -7.33
CA GLY A 106 12.81 16.45 -7.96
C GLY A 106 12.91 17.61 -6.97
N ALA A 107 11.92 17.77 -6.09
CA ALA A 107 11.92 18.81 -5.07
C ALA A 107 13.04 18.62 -4.02
N THR A 108 13.42 17.37 -3.72
CA THR A 108 14.50 17.10 -2.76
C THR A 108 15.91 17.35 -3.30
N VAL A 109 16.09 17.65 -4.60
CA VAL A 109 17.43 17.85 -5.20
C VAL A 109 18.14 19.08 -4.63
N ASN A 110 17.37 20.14 -4.36
CA ASN A 110 17.91 21.44 -3.93
C ASN A 110 17.96 21.60 -2.41
N LEU A 111 17.55 20.57 -1.65
CA LEU A 111 17.73 20.55 -0.21
C LEU A 111 19.21 20.33 0.11
N ASP A 112 19.65 20.84 1.24
CA ASP A 112 21.00 20.60 1.78
C ASP A 112 20.94 20.23 3.28
N GLY A 113 22.12 20.00 3.86
CA GLY A 113 22.27 19.70 5.28
C GLY A 113 21.33 18.60 5.80
N ASP A 114 20.68 18.88 6.93
CA ASP A 114 19.73 17.97 7.56
C ASP A 114 18.44 17.82 6.75
N ALA A 115 18.02 18.87 6.02
CA ALA A 115 16.84 18.82 5.17
C ALA A 115 17.02 17.78 4.04
N LYS A 116 18.20 17.77 3.41
CA LYS A 116 18.54 16.75 2.40
C LYS A 116 18.55 15.35 2.98
N ARG A 117 19.14 15.17 4.17
CA ARG A 117 19.17 13.86 4.85
C ARG A 117 17.77 13.33 5.10
N TYR A 118 16.85 14.17 5.58
CA TYR A 118 15.47 13.76 5.84
C TYR A 118 14.68 13.53 4.55
N GLY A 119 14.80 14.42 3.55
CA GLY A 119 14.18 14.24 2.24
C GLY A 119 14.62 12.95 1.53
N ASP A 120 15.92 12.64 1.54
CA ASP A 120 16.45 11.40 0.96
C ASP A 120 16.00 10.16 1.72
N SER A 121 15.92 10.25 3.06
CA SER A 121 15.38 9.16 3.89
C SER A 121 13.90 8.91 3.57
N THR A 122 13.09 9.97 3.46
CA THR A 122 11.69 9.85 3.03
C THR A 122 11.61 9.18 1.66
N LEU A 123 12.35 9.69 0.67
CA LEU A 123 12.32 9.20 -0.69
C LEU A 123 12.72 7.73 -0.79
N LYS A 124 13.77 7.32 -0.05
CA LYS A 124 14.18 5.91 0.03
C LYS A 124 13.05 5.04 0.56
N ASN A 125 12.46 5.41 1.69
CA ASN A 125 11.45 4.60 2.34
C ASN A 125 10.16 4.53 1.52
N ILE A 126 9.68 5.64 0.94
CA ILE A 126 8.44 5.61 0.15
C ILE A 126 8.60 4.79 -1.14
N ARG A 127 9.78 4.80 -1.78
CA ARG A 127 10.08 3.91 -2.93
C ARG A 127 10.06 2.44 -2.54
N GLU A 128 10.59 2.10 -1.37
CA GLU A 128 10.52 0.73 -0.86
C GLU A 128 9.09 0.32 -0.55
N SER A 129 8.29 1.21 0.06
CA SER A 129 6.86 1.01 0.28
C SER A 129 6.13 0.68 -1.03
N HIS A 130 6.29 1.55 -2.03
CA HIS A 130 5.70 1.43 -3.36
C HIS A 130 6.08 0.12 -4.05
N ARG A 131 7.34 -0.31 -3.92
CA ARG A 131 7.83 -1.60 -4.43
C ARG A 131 7.09 -2.78 -3.80
N TYR A 132 6.86 -2.75 -2.49
CA TYR A 132 6.14 -3.81 -1.79
C TYR A 132 4.65 -3.80 -2.09
N GLN A 133 4.00 -2.64 -2.27
CA GLN A 133 2.60 -2.58 -2.73
C GLN A 133 2.45 -3.18 -4.12
N THR A 134 3.36 -2.82 -5.04
CA THR A 134 3.42 -3.41 -6.39
C THR A 134 3.55 -4.93 -6.33
N SER A 135 4.48 -5.43 -5.50
CA SER A 135 4.67 -6.87 -5.27
C SER A 135 3.43 -7.55 -4.68
N SER A 136 2.74 -6.88 -3.75
CA SER A 136 1.53 -7.37 -3.11
C SER A 136 0.41 -7.59 -4.14
N ILE A 137 0.15 -6.60 -5.00
CA ILE A 137 -0.81 -6.71 -6.12
C ILE A 137 -0.42 -7.85 -7.06
N ASP A 138 0.85 -7.94 -7.45
CA ASP A 138 1.32 -8.98 -8.37
C ASP A 138 1.13 -10.38 -7.77
N ASN A 139 1.44 -10.55 -6.48
CA ASN A 139 1.22 -11.80 -5.76
C ASN A 139 -0.26 -12.12 -5.61
N PHE A 140 -1.11 -11.14 -5.29
CA PHE A 140 -2.55 -11.37 -5.18
C PHE A 140 -3.13 -11.83 -6.53
N ASN A 141 -2.77 -11.16 -7.63
CA ASN A 141 -3.19 -11.54 -8.97
C ASN A 141 -2.75 -12.96 -9.37
N ARG A 142 -1.51 -13.35 -9.03
CA ARG A 142 -1.04 -14.74 -9.20
C ARG A 142 -1.85 -15.72 -8.34
N GLY A 143 -2.18 -15.34 -7.11
CA GLY A 143 -3.05 -16.10 -6.22
C GLY A 143 -4.42 -16.35 -6.83
N ILE A 144 -5.05 -15.32 -7.39
CA ILE A 144 -6.35 -15.43 -8.08
C ILE A 144 -6.25 -16.39 -9.28
N GLU A 145 -5.20 -16.26 -10.10
CA GLU A 145 -5.05 -17.10 -11.30
C GLU A 145 -4.77 -18.58 -10.96
N SER A 146 -3.94 -18.82 -9.95
CA SER A 146 -3.72 -20.17 -9.41
C SER A 146 -5.01 -20.76 -8.83
N LEU A 147 -5.82 -19.95 -8.13
CA LEU A 147 -7.12 -20.38 -7.63
C LEU A 147 -8.09 -20.72 -8.77
N ARG A 148 -8.15 -19.91 -9.84
CA ARG A 148 -8.98 -20.23 -11.02
C ARG A 148 -8.60 -21.55 -11.66
N THR A 149 -7.31 -21.81 -11.81
CA THR A 149 -6.80 -23.08 -12.34
C THR A 149 -7.19 -24.25 -11.42
N CYS A 150 -6.94 -24.11 -10.10
CA CYS A 150 -7.35 -25.07 -9.08
C CYS A 150 -8.84 -25.44 -9.21
N LEU A 151 -9.72 -24.44 -9.35
CA LEU A 151 -11.17 -24.66 -9.43
C LEU A 151 -11.61 -25.27 -10.78
N LYS A 152 -10.99 -24.88 -11.90
CA LYS A 152 -11.39 -25.38 -13.24
C LYS A 152 -10.97 -26.83 -13.50
N VAL A 153 -9.78 -27.23 -13.05
CA VAL A 153 -9.21 -28.55 -13.37
C VAL A 153 -8.97 -29.44 -12.14
N LEU A 154 -9.40 -28.99 -10.94
CA LEU A 154 -9.19 -29.69 -9.67
C LEU A 154 -7.71 -30.02 -9.39
N ASP A 155 -6.79 -29.19 -9.90
CA ASP A 155 -5.36 -29.37 -9.73
C ASP A 155 -4.92 -28.91 -8.34
N LYS A 156 -4.59 -29.88 -7.49
CA LYS A 156 -4.12 -29.65 -6.11
C LYS A 156 -2.85 -28.81 -6.05
N THR A 157 -2.00 -28.86 -7.08
CA THR A 157 -0.76 -28.07 -7.12
C THR A 157 -1.07 -26.59 -7.19
N SER A 158 -2.01 -26.20 -8.06
CA SER A 158 -2.48 -24.82 -8.21
C SER A 158 -3.14 -24.29 -6.93
N CYS A 159 -3.86 -25.13 -6.17
CA CYS A 159 -4.45 -24.71 -4.90
C CYS A 159 -3.37 -24.38 -3.84
N VAL A 160 -2.31 -25.18 -3.75
CA VAL A 160 -1.19 -24.92 -2.84
C VAL A 160 -0.43 -23.65 -3.26
N GLN A 161 -0.26 -23.44 -4.57
CA GLN A 161 0.38 -22.23 -5.09
C GLN A 161 -0.42 -20.97 -4.76
N SER A 162 -1.76 -21.00 -4.87
CA SER A 162 -2.57 -19.82 -4.53
C SER A 162 -2.38 -19.42 -3.07
N GLU A 163 -2.35 -20.39 -2.15
CA GLU A 163 -2.07 -20.10 -0.74
C GLU A 163 -0.70 -19.47 -0.51
N GLN A 164 0.34 -19.92 -1.22
CA GLN A 164 1.69 -19.36 -1.10
C GLN A 164 1.75 -17.92 -1.59
N TYR A 165 1.08 -17.62 -2.71
CA TYR A 165 0.99 -16.27 -3.24
C TYR A 165 0.21 -15.35 -2.29
N LEU A 166 -0.94 -15.79 -1.78
CA LEU A 166 -1.75 -15.01 -0.84
C LEU A 166 -1.02 -14.77 0.50
N LYS A 167 -0.25 -15.73 1.02
CA LYS A 167 0.61 -15.51 2.20
C LYS A 167 1.71 -14.47 1.95
N SER A 168 2.17 -14.34 0.70
CA SER A 168 3.19 -13.36 0.34
C SER A 168 2.63 -11.93 0.32
N VAL A 169 1.34 -11.77 0.01
CA VAL A 169 0.60 -10.49 0.09
C VAL A 169 0.71 -9.92 1.51
N ASP A 170 0.32 -10.68 2.54
CA ASP A 170 0.36 -10.23 3.95
C ASP A 170 1.76 -9.73 4.37
N SER A 171 2.79 -10.47 3.97
CA SER A 171 4.19 -10.11 4.23
C SER A 171 4.58 -8.81 3.54
N ASP A 172 4.19 -8.62 2.29
CA ASP A 172 4.54 -7.44 1.50
C ASP A 172 3.76 -6.21 1.98
N THR A 173 2.48 -6.35 2.32
CA THR A 173 1.69 -5.29 2.96
C THR A 173 2.31 -4.83 4.28
N THR A 174 2.72 -5.77 5.14
CA THR A 174 3.40 -5.44 6.42
C THR A 174 4.70 -4.66 6.20
N LYS A 175 5.49 -5.04 5.18
CA LYS A 175 6.72 -4.31 4.85
C LYS A 175 6.41 -2.92 4.30
N SER A 176 5.44 -2.81 3.39
CA SER A 176 4.97 -1.54 2.85
C SER A 176 4.61 -0.55 3.97
N GLU A 177 3.77 -0.97 4.91
CA GLU A 177 3.38 -0.14 6.06
C GLU A 177 4.58 0.32 6.89
N SER A 178 5.52 -0.59 7.18
CA SER A 178 6.74 -0.24 7.91
C SER A 178 7.56 0.82 7.18
N PHE A 179 7.69 0.71 5.87
CA PHE A 179 8.41 1.69 5.06
C PHE A 179 7.65 3.02 4.98
N THR A 180 6.32 3.01 4.83
CA THR A 180 5.54 4.25 4.89
C THR A 180 5.70 4.96 6.23
N ASN A 181 5.68 4.22 7.35
CA ASN A 181 5.89 4.81 8.68
C ASN A 181 7.27 5.46 8.82
N ASN A 182 8.31 4.79 8.33
CA ASN A 182 9.66 5.35 8.30
C ASN A 182 9.76 6.60 7.41
N ALA A 183 9.03 6.64 6.29
CA ALA A 183 8.96 7.81 5.42
C ALA A 183 8.27 8.99 6.15
N ASN A 184 7.13 8.74 6.79
CA ASN A 184 6.41 9.72 7.60
C ASN A 184 7.27 10.27 8.74
N ASP A 185 8.01 9.42 9.44
CA ASP A 185 8.87 9.86 10.55
C ASP A 185 10.08 10.68 10.07
N ALA A 186 10.59 10.42 8.87
CA ALA A 186 11.58 11.29 8.24
C ALA A 186 10.98 12.63 7.83
N MET A 187 9.76 12.64 7.28
CA MET A 187 9.08 13.89 6.92
C MET A 187 8.74 14.78 8.10
N LYS A 188 8.29 14.22 9.22
CA LYS A 188 8.09 15.00 10.45
C LYS A 188 9.37 15.73 10.89
N LYS A 189 10.54 15.12 10.68
CA LYS A 189 11.83 15.75 10.97
C LYS A 189 12.18 16.85 9.97
N LEU A 190 11.82 16.69 8.70
CA LEU A 190 11.98 17.74 7.68
C LEU A 190 11.06 18.93 7.95
N GLU A 191 9.79 18.69 8.28
CA GLU A 191 8.81 19.71 8.66
C GLU A 191 9.27 20.52 9.87
N ALA A 192 9.94 19.89 10.84
CA ALA A 192 10.49 20.57 12.01
C ALA A 192 11.69 21.48 11.71
N LEU A 193 12.22 21.49 10.48
CA LEU A 193 13.30 22.40 10.04
C LEU A 193 12.76 23.71 9.40
N GLN A 194 11.45 23.84 9.18
CA GLN A 194 10.80 25.10 8.81
C GLN A 194 10.61 26.01 10.03
#